data_AF-Q83XV7-F1
#
_entry.id   AF-Q83XV7-F1
#
_cell.length_a   1.000
_cell.length_b   1.000
_cell.length_c   1.000
_cell.angle_alpha   90.00
_cell.angle_beta   90.00
_cell.angle_gamma   90.00
#
_symmetry.space_group_name_H-M   'P 1'
#
loop_
_entity.id
_entity.type
_entity.pdbx_description
1 polymer ?
#
loop_
_entity_poly.entity_id
_entity_poly.type
_entity_poly.pdbx_seq_one_letter_code
_entity_poly.pdbx_strand_id
1 'polypeptide(L)'
;MNFFRELVQNASATYQLQPRYYWLTTLVGFAIVAVGLLFLFAAGSALAEALHLPMDTPAKLDPRGKWWMAGLLLAIPVCFYASTLLVAGAFALVMVALGKFSLNDAFYYATRSRYPASWFRSDGKA
;
A
#
# COMPACT_ATOMS: atom_id res chain seq x y z
N MET A 1 10.14 18.72 -9.28
CA MET A 1 9.07 17.71 -9.44
C MET A 1 8.72 17.19 -8.06
N ASN A 2 7.50 17.42 -7.58
CA ASN A 2 7.13 17.08 -6.20
C ASN A 2 6.33 15.76 -6.22
N PHE A 3 7.01 14.64 -5.98
CA PHE A 3 6.41 13.30 -5.90
C PHE A 3 5.14 13.24 -5.04
N PHE A 4 5.14 13.93 -3.89
CA PHE A 4 3.96 14.03 -3.02
C PHE A 4 2.78 14.74 -3.68
N ARG A 5 3.02 15.77 -4.49
CA ARG A 5 1.97 16.49 -5.22
C ARG A 5 1.33 15.59 -6.29
N GLU A 6 2.14 14.80 -6.98
CA GLU A 6 1.65 13.82 -7.97
C GLU A 6 0.81 12.72 -7.30
N LEU A 7 1.25 12.19 -6.15
CA LEU A 7 0.49 11.20 -5.39
C LEU A 7 -0.88 11.73 -4.95
N VAL A 8 -0.94 12.95 -4.41
CA VAL A 8 -2.20 13.58 -3.99
C VAL A 8 -3.12 13.82 -5.17
N GLN A 9 -2.59 14.27 -6.30
CA GLN A 9 -3.36 14.44 -7.54
C GLN A 9 -3.90 13.09 -8.04
N ASN A 10 -3.08 12.04 -8.05
CA ASN A 10 -3.48 10.71 -8.50
C ASN A 10 -4.49 10.04 -7.56
N ALA A 11 -4.44 10.33 -6.25
CA ALA A 11 -5.45 9.86 -5.29
C ALA A 11 -6.83 10.45 -5.60
N SER A 12 -6.90 11.72 -6.02
CA SER A 12 -8.16 12.32 -6.46
C SER A 12 -8.66 11.75 -7.80
N ALA A 13 -7.75 11.24 -8.63
CA ALA A 13 -8.05 10.66 -9.94
C ALA A 13 -8.81 9.32 -9.83
N THR A 14 -8.75 8.63 -8.70
CA THR A 14 -9.51 7.39 -8.46
C THR A 14 -11.02 7.60 -8.62
N TYR A 15 -11.55 8.76 -8.25
CA TYR A 15 -12.98 9.09 -8.40
C TYR A 15 -13.41 9.35 -9.85
N GLN A 16 -12.45 9.56 -10.76
CA GLN A 16 -12.70 9.80 -12.18
C GLN A 16 -12.67 8.51 -13.01
N LEU A 17 -12.37 7.37 -12.38
CA LEU A 17 -12.37 6.06 -13.02
C LEU A 17 -13.78 5.60 -13.39
N GLN A 18 -13.88 4.79 -14.43
CA GLN A 18 -15.11 4.07 -14.72
C GLN A 18 -15.47 3.15 -13.54
N PRO A 19 -16.77 2.92 -13.24
CA PRO A 19 -17.20 2.16 -12.05
C PRO A 19 -16.53 0.78 -11.90
N ARG A 20 -16.32 0.06 -13.02
CA ARG A 20 -15.63 -1.24 -13.03
C ARG A 20 -14.19 -1.16 -12.49
N TYR A 21 -13.46 -0.11 -12.85
CA TYR A 21 -12.05 0.08 -12.47
C TYR A 21 -11.92 0.69 -11.08
N TYR A 22 -12.91 1.48 -10.65
CA TYR A 22 -13.03 1.92 -9.27
C TYR A 22 -13.14 0.74 -8.29
N TRP A 23 -14.03 -0.23 -8.58
CA TRP A 23 -14.16 -1.43 -7.74
C TRP A 23 -12.89 -2.28 -7.74
N LEU A 24 -12.25 -2.44 -8.90
CA LEU A 24 -11.00 -3.19 -9.03
C LEU A 24 -9.88 -2.57 -8.18
N THR A 25 -9.69 -1.26 -8.28
CA THR A 25 -8.66 -0.53 -7.52
C THR A 25 -8.98 -0.50 -6.02
N THR A 26 -10.25 -0.45 -5.65
CA THR A 26 -10.70 -0.59 -4.25
C THR A 26 -10.33 -1.97 -3.69
N LEU A 27 -10.56 -3.04 -4.45
CA LEU A 27 -10.21 -4.41 -4.05
C LEU A 27 -8.69 -4.56 -3.89
N VAL A 28 -7.90 -3.98 -4.80
CA VAL A 28 -6.44 -3.90 -4.67
C VAL A 28 -6.06 -3.14 -3.40
N GLY A 29 -6.73 -2.03 -3.09
CA GLY A 29 -6.54 -1.28 -1.86
C GLY A 29 -6.79 -2.10 -0.60
N PHE A 30 -7.89 -2.87 -0.55
CA PHE A 30 -8.17 -3.79 0.56
C PHE A 30 -7.09 -4.87 0.71
N ALA A 31 -6.61 -5.43 -0.42
CA ALA A 31 -5.53 -6.40 -0.40
C ALA A 31 -4.21 -5.79 0.14
N ILE A 32 -3.89 -4.54 -0.23
CA ILE A 32 -2.75 -3.80 0.32
C ILE A 32 -2.88 -3.66 1.83
N VAL A 33 -4.07 -3.30 2.34
CA VAL A 33 -4.28 -3.16 3.79
C VAL A 33 -4.12 -4.52 4.49
N ALA A 34 -4.71 -5.58 3.95
CA ALA A 34 -4.60 -6.92 4.53
C ALA A 34 -3.14 -7.40 4.62
N VAL A 35 -2.37 -7.27 3.52
CA VAL A 35 -0.95 -7.64 3.51
C VAL A 35 -0.12 -6.73 4.41
N GLY A 36 -0.44 -5.42 4.46
CA GLY A 36 0.21 -4.46 5.36
C GLY A 36 0.02 -4.83 6.84
N LEU A 37 -1.16 -5.28 7.23
CA LEU A 37 -1.45 -5.76 8.58
C LEU A 37 -0.67 -7.04 8.91
N LEU A 38 -0.53 -7.97 7.96
CA LEU A 38 0.30 -9.17 8.15
C LEU A 38 1.78 -8.80 8.36
N PHE A 39 2.32 -7.88 7.57
CA PHE A 39 3.68 -7.37 7.75
C PHE A 39 3.85 -6.66 9.08
N LEU A 40 2.86 -5.86 9.50
CA LEU A 40 2.90 -5.16 10.78
C LEU A 40 2.87 -6.13 11.96
N PHE A 41 2.04 -7.17 11.88
CA PHE A 41 1.99 -8.23 12.89
C PHE A 41 3.32 -8.99 12.98
N ALA A 42 3.90 -9.36 11.83
CA ALA A 42 5.21 -10.01 11.78
C ALA A 42 6.32 -9.13 12.35
N ALA A 43 6.37 -7.84 11.97
CA ALA A 43 7.34 -6.88 12.49
C ALA A 43 7.18 -6.66 14.00
N GLY A 44 5.93 -6.53 14.47
CA GLY A 44 5.63 -6.37 15.89
C GLY A 44 6.05 -7.59 16.71
N SER A 45 5.84 -8.79 16.17
CA SER A 45 6.22 -10.04 16.82
C SER A 45 7.74 -10.20 16.89
N ALA A 46 8.43 -9.96 15.77
CA ALA A 46 9.90 -10.00 15.71
C ALA A 46 10.54 -8.96 16.64
N LEU A 47 9.97 -7.77 16.73
CA LEU A 47 10.47 -6.73 17.63
C LEU A 47 10.23 -7.06 19.11
N ALA A 48 9.09 -7.68 19.43
CA ALA A 48 8.81 -8.13 20.79
C ALA A 48 9.77 -9.24 21.22
N GLU A 49 10.04 -10.21 20.32
CA GLU A 49 11.03 -11.27 20.53
C GLU A 49 12.43 -10.68 20.74
N ALA A 50 12.86 -9.73 19.90
CA ALA A 50 14.15 -9.07 20.04
C ALA A 50 14.31 -8.32 21.38
N LEU A 51 13.22 -7.79 21.92
CA LEU A 51 13.19 -7.09 23.22
C LEU A 51 12.89 -8.02 24.40
N HIS A 52 12.75 -9.33 24.15
CA HIS A 52 12.40 -10.35 25.14
C HIS A 52 11.13 -10.00 25.92
N LEU A 53 10.11 -9.49 25.21
CA LEU A 53 8.82 -9.14 25.81
C LEU A 53 7.90 -10.38 25.87
N PRO A 54 7.26 -10.65 27.02
CA PRO A 54 6.26 -11.70 27.14
C PRO A 54 5.02 -11.35 26.30
N MET A 55 4.82 -12.06 25.19
CA MET A 55 3.72 -11.86 24.22
C MET A 55 2.34 -12.24 24.77
N ASP A 56 2.32 -12.92 25.90
CA ASP A 56 1.18 -13.43 26.64
C ASP A 56 0.66 -12.45 27.71
N THR A 57 1.39 -11.36 27.96
CA THR A 57 0.97 -10.34 28.94
C THR A 57 0.87 -8.97 28.29
N PRO A 58 -0.08 -8.11 28.74
CA PRO A 58 -0.16 -6.74 28.25
C PRO A 58 1.18 -6.04 28.51
N ALA A 59 1.73 -5.44 27.46
CA ALA A 59 3.01 -4.73 27.53
C ALA A 59 2.96 -3.69 28.65
N LYS A 60 3.82 -3.85 29.65
CA LYS A 60 3.99 -2.84 30.70
C LYS A 60 4.67 -1.63 30.07
N LEU A 61 4.38 -0.43 30.58
CA LEU A 61 5.04 0.83 30.19
C LEU A 61 6.47 0.94 30.75
N ASP A 62 7.20 -0.17 30.72
CA ASP A 62 8.62 -0.24 31.05
C ASP A 62 9.47 0.25 29.87
N PRO A 63 10.79 0.43 30.03
CA PRO A 63 11.64 0.93 28.95
C PRO A 63 11.58 0.07 27.68
N ARG A 64 11.46 -1.26 27.82
CA ARG A 64 11.39 -2.19 26.69
C ARG A 64 10.07 -2.07 25.93
N GLY A 65 8.94 -1.99 26.64
CA GLY A 65 7.62 -1.75 26.04
C GLY A 65 7.54 -0.41 25.30
N LYS A 66 8.20 0.64 25.81
CA LYS A 66 8.31 1.93 25.10
C LYS A 66 9.09 1.81 23.79
N TRP A 67 10.22 1.11 23.79
CA TRP A 67 11.01 0.87 22.57
C TRP A 67 10.25 0.01 21.56
N TRP A 68 9.53 -1.00 22.02
CA TRP A 68 8.66 -1.81 21.18
C TRP A 68 7.58 -0.95 20.49
N MET A 69 6.88 -0.12 21.27
CA MET A 69 5.84 0.77 20.74
C MET A 69 6.40 1.79 19.75
N ALA A 70 7.56 2.39 20.06
CA ALA A 70 8.23 3.32 19.15
C ALA A 70 8.65 2.64 17.85
N GLY A 71 9.24 1.44 17.93
CA GLY A 71 9.63 0.66 16.75
C GLY A 71 8.42 0.24 15.91
N LEU A 72 7.30 -0.14 16.54
CA LEU A 72 6.06 -0.49 15.85
C LEU A 72 5.47 0.72 15.13
N LEU A 73 5.43 1.89 15.78
CA LEU A 73 4.96 3.14 15.15
C LEU A 73 5.79 3.52 13.93
N LEU A 74 7.11 3.33 13.98
CA LEU A 74 8.00 3.55 12.85
C LEU A 74 7.85 2.47 11.75
N ALA A 75 7.50 1.24 12.13
CA ALA A 75 7.29 0.15 11.19
C ALA A 75 6.02 0.30 10.35
N ILE A 76 4.96 0.94 10.87
CA ILE A 76 3.68 1.16 10.15
C ILE A 76 3.91 1.71 8.73
N PRO A 77 4.53 2.89 8.52
CA PRO A 77 4.69 3.44 7.17
C PRO A 77 5.54 2.52 6.27
N VAL A 78 6.53 1.82 6.82
CA VAL A 78 7.39 0.90 6.07
C VAL A 78 6.62 -0.33 5.61
N CYS A 79 5.86 -0.97 6.50
CA CYS A 79 5.04 -2.15 6.20
C CYS A 79 3.97 -1.84 5.14
N PHE A 80 3.26 -0.72 5.28
CA PHE A 80 2.23 -0.32 4.32
C PHE A 80 2.82 0.10 2.97
N TYR A 81 3.98 0.76 2.95
CA TYR A 81 4.67 1.07 1.71
C TYR A 81 5.15 -0.20 0.99
N ALA A 82 5.79 -1.13 1.72
CA ALA A 82 6.22 -2.43 1.17
C ALA A 82 5.03 -3.25 0.64
N SER A 83 3.92 -3.28 1.38
CA SER A 83 2.68 -3.93 0.94
C SER A 83 2.13 -3.30 -0.34
N THR A 84 2.14 -1.96 -0.42
CA THR A 84 1.70 -1.24 -1.62
C THR A 84 2.51 -1.65 -2.83
N LEU A 85 3.85 -1.64 -2.73
CA LEU A 85 4.73 -2.05 -3.84
C LEU A 85 4.50 -3.51 -4.24
N LEU A 86 4.34 -4.41 -3.28
CA LEU A 86 4.14 -5.84 -3.55
C LEU A 86 2.81 -6.10 -4.25
N VAL A 87 1.70 -5.63 -3.67
CA VAL A 87 0.36 -5.93 -4.18
C VAL A 87 0.06 -5.12 -5.45
N ALA A 88 0.38 -3.82 -5.48
CA ALA A 88 0.19 -3.01 -6.68
C ALA A 88 1.12 -3.47 -7.81
N GLY A 89 2.36 -3.86 -7.50
CA GLY A 89 3.30 -4.45 -8.45
C GLY A 89 2.80 -5.77 -9.03
N ALA A 90 2.36 -6.71 -8.19
CA ALA A 90 1.79 -7.98 -8.63
C ALA A 90 0.55 -7.77 -9.50
N PHE A 91 -0.36 -6.89 -9.09
CA PHE A 91 -1.53 -6.53 -9.88
C PHE A 91 -1.14 -5.93 -11.23
N ALA A 92 -0.20 -4.98 -11.25
CA ALA A 92 0.26 -4.34 -12.48
C ALA A 92 0.87 -5.36 -13.46
N LEU A 93 1.64 -6.34 -12.96
CA LEU A 93 2.17 -7.44 -13.79
C LEU A 93 1.06 -8.31 -14.38
N VAL A 94 0.03 -8.64 -13.59
CA VAL A 94 -1.15 -9.36 -14.10
C VAL A 94 -1.84 -8.55 -15.21
N MET A 95 -1.98 -7.24 -15.04
CA MET A 95 -2.58 -6.36 -16.06
C MET A 95 -1.74 -6.28 -17.34
N VAL A 96 -0.41 -6.37 -17.24
CA VAL A 96 0.49 -6.47 -18.41
C VAL A 96 0.28 -7.80 -19.13
N ALA A 97 0.23 -8.91 -18.38
CA ALA A 97 0.00 -10.24 -18.96
C ALA A 97 -1.35 -10.35 -19.69
N LEU A 98 -2.36 -9.63 -19.21
CA LEU A 98 -3.69 -9.53 -19.84
C LEU A 98 -3.75 -8.53 -21.02
N GLY A 99 -2.62 -7.91 -21.39
CA GLY A 99 -2.54 -6.91 -22.47
C GLY A 99 -3.30 -5.61 -22.16
N LYS A 100 -3.58 -5.34 -20.89
CA LYS A 100 -4.34 -4.15 -20.45
C LYS A 100 -3.43 -2.98 -20.09
N PHE A 101 -2.21 -3.26 -19.62
CA PHE A 101 -1.17 -2.28 -19.30
C PHE A 101 0.04 -2.45 -20.22
N SER A 102 0.69 -1.34 -20.56
CA SER A 102 2.10 -1.40 -21.00
C SER A 102 3.03 -1.61 -19.80
N LEU A 103 4.25 -2.08 -20.03
CA LEU A 103 5.26 -2.18 -18.95
C LEU A 103 5.52 -0.82 -18.27
N ASN A 104 5.39 0.27 -19.03
CA ASN A 104 5.52 1.62 -18.50
C ASN A 104 4.33 1.96 -17.58
N ASP A 105 3.09 1.69 -18.01
CA ASP A 105 1.91 1.91 -17.16
C ASP A 105 1.98 1.08 -15.88
N ALA A 106 2.49 -0.14 -15.95
CA ALA A 106 2.67 -0.99 -14.78
C ALA A 106 3.66 -0.40 -13.76
N PHE A 107 4.81 0.11 -14.23
CA PHE A 107 5.77 0.78 -13.36
C PHE A 107 5.19 2.03 -12.70
N TYR A 108 4.50 2.87 -13.48
CA TYR A 108 3.87 4.09 -12.98
C TYR A 108 2.68 3.80 -12.05
N TYR A 109 1.93 2.74 -12.29
CA TYR A 109 0.86 2.29 -11.39
C TYR A 109 1.43 1.84 -10.04
N ALA A 110 2.47 1.00 -10.06
CA ALA A 110 3.07 0.47 -8.84
C ALA A 110 3.80 1.54 -8.00
N THR A 111 4.47 2.49 -8.65
CA THR A 111 5.34 3.47 -7.96
C THR A 111 4.69 4.83 -7.72
N ARG A 112 3.74 5.24 -8.57
CA ARG A 112 3.11 6.58 -8.54
C ARG A 112 1.58 6.53 -8.47
N SER A 113 0.99 5.33 -8.36
CA SER A 113 -0.47 5.13 -8.34
C SER A 113 -1.18 5.78 -9.53
N ARG A 114 -0.51 5.87 -10.68
CA ARG A 114 -1.07 6.45 -11.90
C ARG A 114 -1.84 5.39 -12.68
N TYR A 115 -3.08 5.70 -13.05
CA TYR A 115 -3.93 4.83 -13.86
C TYR A 115 -3.74 5.10 -15.36
N PRO A 116 -3.94 4.10 -16.25
CA PRO A 116 -3.92 4.35 -17.68
C PRO A 116 -5.12 5.19 -18.12
N ALA A 117 -4.90 6.01 -19.16
CA ALA A 117 -5.90 6.92 -19.70
C ALA A 117 -7.22 6.22 -20.07
N SER A 118 -7.14 4.96 -20.53
CA SER A 118 -8.30 4.16 -20.94
C SER A 118 -9.26 3.79 -19.80
N TRP A 119 -8.86 3.98 -18.54
CA TRP A 119 -9.68 3.66 -17.38
C TRP A 119 -10.54 4.81 -16.88
N PHE A 120 -10.25 6.04 -17.31
CA PHE A 120 -11.04 7.21 -16.95
C PHE A 120 -12.37 7.24 -17.70
N ARG A 121 -13.37 7.93 -17.12
CA ARG A 121 -14.63 8.21 -17.80
C ARG A 121 -14.37 9.15 -18.98
N SER A 122 -15.02 8.90 -20.11
CA SER A 122 -15.01 9.76 -21.31
C SER A 122 -15.50 11.18 -21.06
N ASP A 123 -16.16 11.40 -19.92
CA ASP A 123 -16.91 12.61 -19.60
C ASP A 123 -16.13 13.52 -18.64
N GLY A 124 -14.99 13.04 -18.13
CA GLY A 124 -14.03 13.84 -17.37
C GLY A 124 -13.02 14.45 -18.33
N LYS A 125 -13.12 15.76 -18.54
CA LYS A 125 -12.21 16.55 -19.39
C LYS A 125 -10.74 16.16 -19.13
N ALA A 126 -10.03 15.91 -20.23
CA ALA A 126 -8.59 15.79 -20.32
C ALA A 126 -7.86 16.99 -19.72
#